data_AF-A0A8J3ZYM1-F1
#
_entry.id   AF-A0A8J3ZYM1-F1
#
_cell.length_a   1.000
_cell.length_b   1.000
_cell.length_c   1.000
_cell.angle_alpha   90.00
_cell.angle_beta   90.00
_cell.angle_gamma   90.00
#
_symmetry.space_group_name_H-M   'P 1'
#
loop_
_entity.id
_entity.type
_entity.pdbx_description
1 polymer ?
#
loop_
_entity_poly.entity_id
_entity_poly.type
_entity_poly.pdbx_seq_one_letter_code
_entity_poly.pdbx_strand_id
1 'polypeptide(L)'
;MAPYRNDMDDVMEFVARWRSPHSGRPSGYYRLARSRFGNVNATGEPAAYSAPDLTPHDAQWLQCIEEGVRPLVRAAVGRGWVTYNSCAGHVYAELPLRPACREIGVLPVDDDVADDVRETLVRLARTVEDGQRLPAAVDLQVWRNGLRCLASGRTFDVYDVVLAPAAGRSVDDYFQAVGDATATIASMLATTHRPT
;
A
#
# COMPACT_ATOMS: atom_id res chain seq x y z
N MET A 1 2.26 15.53 -17.44
CA MET A 1 1.55 14.99 -16.27
C MET A 1 2.26 15.52 -15.05
N ALA A 2 1.58 16.22 -14.14
CA ALA A 2 2.20 16.59 -12.87
C ALA A 2 2.60 15.30 -12.13
N PRO A 3 3.76 15.27 -11.44
CA PRO A 3 4.13 14.11 -10.64
C PRO A 3 3.01 13.85 -9.62
N TYR A 4 2.67 12.58 -9.44
CA TYR A 4 1.75 12.15 -8.39
C TYR A 4 2.26 12.69 -7.05
N ARG A 5 1.44 13.49 -6.37
CA ARG A 5 1.79 14.07 -5.08
C ARG A 5 1.52 13.04 -4.01
N ASN A 6 2.60 12.57 -3.37
CA ASN A 6 2.50 11.73 -2.19
C ASN A 6 2.38 12.62 -0.95
N ASP A 7 1.17 13.16 -0.75
CA ASP A 7 0.85 14.11 0.31
C ASP A 7 -0.17 13.43 1.28
N MET A 8 -0.06 13.71 2.57
CA MET A 8 -1.06 13.37 3.61
C MET A 8 -1.32 14.61 4.46
N ASP A 9 -2.57 14.79 4.91
CA ASP A 9 -2.98 16.01 5.63
C ASP A 9 -2.20 16.18 6.94
N ASP A 10 -2.25 15.20 7.84
CA ASP A 10 -1.47 15.19 9.08
C ASP A 10 -0.96 13.78 9.41
N VAL A 11 0.30 13.54 9.02
CA VAL A 11 1.00 12.26 9.27
C VAL A 11 1.10 11.94 10.76
N MET A 12 1.29 12.93 11.63
CA MET A 12 1.51 12.68 13.05
C MET A 12 0.19 12.34 13.76
N GLU A 13 -0.90 13.02 13.41
CA GLU A 13 -2.24 12.66 13.89
C GLU A 13 -2.63 11.26 13.41
N PHE A 14 -2.39 10.94 12.14
CA PHE A 14 -2.66 9.62 11.57
C PHE A 14 -1.90 8.51 12.30
N VAL A 15 -0.59 8.68 12.50
CA VAL A 15 0.24 7.71 13.25
C VAL A 15 -0.22 7.58 14.70
N ALA A 16 -0.59 8.69 15.36
CA ALA A 16 -1.12 8.65 16.70
C ALA A 16 -2.41 7.81 16.76
N ARG A 17 -3.36 8.05 15.84
CA ARG A 17 -4.61 7.28 15.68
C ARG A 17 -4.38 5.83 15.32
N TRP A 18 -3.31 5.51 14.60
CA TRP A 18 -2.97 4.13 14.24
C TRP A 18 -2.46 3.34 15.45
N ARG A 19 -1.71 3.99 16.34
CA ARG A 19 -1.14 3.36 17.54
C ARG A 19 -2.11 3.25 18.70
N SER A 20 -3.13 4.11 18.76
CA SER A 20 -4.09 4.13 19.85
C SER A 20 -5.51 4.42 19.34
N PRO A 21 -6.52 3.62 19.71
CA PRO A 21 -7.91 3.86 19.30
C PRO A 21 -8.53 5.12 19.92
N HIS A 22 -7.91 5.72 20.94
CA HIS A 22 -8.45 6.88 21.67
C HIS A 22 -7.70 8.19 21.40
N SER A 23 -6.66 8.17 20.55
CA SER A 23 -5.93 9.38 20.17
C SER A 23 -6.61 10.05 18.99
N GLY A 24 -6.65 11.38 18.98
CA GLY A 24 -7.15 12.18 17.86
C GLY A 24 -8.67 12.36 17.80
N ARG A 25 -9.16 12.92 16.68
CA ARG A 25 -10.60 13.09 16.46
C ARG A 25 -11.30 11.73 16.32
N PRO A 26 -12.53 11.56 16.85
CA PRO A 26 -13.33 10.38 16.55
C PRO A 26 -13.44 10.23 15.04
N SER A 27 -13.17 9.02 14.52
CA SER A 27 -13.52 8.73 13.15
C SER A 27 -15.03 8.82 13.01
N GLY A 28 -15.49 9.87 12.34
CA GLY A 28 -16.84 9.90 11.82
C GLY A 28 -17.00 8.82 10.75
N TYR A 29 -18.25 8.57 10.34
CA TYR A 29 -18.47 7.82 9.10
C TYR A 29 -17.96 8.66 7.93
N TYR A 30 -16.94 8.15 7.26
CA TYR A 30 -16.41 8.76 6.06
C TYR A 30 -17.22 8.30 4.85
N ARG A 31 -17.41 9.20 3.89
CA ARG A 31 -17.95 8.84 2.59
C ARG A 31 -16.92 7.97 1.89
N LEU A 32 -17.27 6.71 1.66
CA LEU A 32 -16.52 5.79 0.82
C LEU A 32 -17.36 5.54 -0.44
N ALA A 33 -16.73 5.68 -1.59
CA ALA A 33 -17.31 5.40 -2.89
C ALA A 33 -16.37 4.50 -3.68
N ARG A 34 -16.95 3.69 -4.56
CA ARG A 34 -16.20 2.82 -5.47
C ARG A 34 -16.37 3.33 -6.90
N SER A 35 -15.26 3.52 -7.61
CA SER A 35 -15.29 3.88 -9.03
C SER A 35 -15.78 2.70 -9.89
N ARG A 36 -16.15 2.98 -11.14
CA ARG A 36 -16.49 1.92 -12.12
C ARG A 36 -15.32 0.96 -12.41
N PHE A 37 -14.10 1.34 -12.05
CA PHE A 37 -12.89 0.52 -12.23
C PHE A 37 -12.49 -0.23 -10.96
N GLY A 38 -13.18 0.01 -9.84
CA GLY A 38 -12.92 -0.68 -8.58
C GLY A 38 -12.10 0.12 -7.56
N ASN A 39 -11.66 1.34 -7.88
CA ASN A 39 -10.97 2.20 -6.92
C ASN A 39 -11.87 2.52 -5.73
N VAL A 40 -11.34 2.50 -4.52
CA VAL A 40 -12.08 2.96 -3.32
C VAL A 40 -11.48 4.27 -2.82
N ASN A 41 -12.28 5.34 -2.82
CA ASN A 41 -11.89 6.67 -2.34
C ASN A 41 -13.11 7.51 -1.92
N ALA A 42 -12.92 8.78 -1.59
CA ALA A 42 -14.02 9.63 -1.09
C ALA A 42 -15.00 10.09 -2.18
N THR A 43 -14.59 10.11 -3.46
CA THR A 43 -15.34 10.73 -4.56
C THR A 43 -16.00 9.71 -5.49
N GLY A 44 -15.46 8.49 -5.59
CA GLY A 44 -15.84 7.48 -6.57
C GLY A 44 -15.15 7.66 -7.92
N GLU A 45 -14.16 8.56 -8.01
CA GLU A 45 -13.42 8.82 -9.25
C GLU A 45 -12.32 7.77 -9.49
N PRO A 46 -11.94 7.49 -10.76
CA PRO A 46 -10.85 6.58 -11.08
C PRO A 46 -9.49 7.13 -10.64
N ALA A 47 -8.50 6.26 -10.47
CA ALA A 47 -7.15 6.62 -10.03
C ALA A 47 -7.06 7.17 -8.58
N ALA A 48 -5.85 7.57 -8.22
CA ALA A 48 -5.48 7.91 -6.85
C ALA A 48 -5.94 9.33 -6.48
N TYR A 49 -7.23 9.43 -6.19
CA TYR A 49 -7.83 10.58 -5.51
C TYR A 49 -7.88 10.33 -4.00
N SER A 50 -7.95 11.43 -3.23
CA SER A 50 -8.00 11.43 -1.76
C SER A 50 -8.97 10.36 -1.23
N ALA A 51 -8.38 9.35 -0.59
CA ALA A 51 -9.09 8.40 0.25
C ALA A 51 -9.00 8.88 1.71
N PRO A 52 -10.00 8.59 2.55
CA PRO A 52 -9.90 8.92 3.97
C PRO A 52 -8.74 8.16 4.64
N ASP A 53 -7.98 8.85 5.49
CA ASP A 53 -6.89 8.29 6.30
C ASP A 53 -7.45 7.46 7.48
N LEU A 54 -8.03 6.30 7.16
CA LEU A 54 -8.57 5.36 8.14
C LEU A 54 -7.48 4.46 8.72
N THR A 55 -7.62 4.13 9.99
CA THR A 55 -6.73 3.23 10.73
C THR A 55 -7.45 1.93 11.10
N PRO A 56 -6.73 0.86 11.51
CA PRO A 56 -7.35 -0.40 11.94
C PRO A 56 -8.39 -0.31 13.06
N HIS A 57 -8.44 0.83 13.76
CA HIS A 57 -9.41 1.09 14.82
C HIS A 57 -10.74 1.66 14.31
N ASP A 58 -10.80 2.08 13.05
CA ASP A 58 -12.01 2.65 12.45
C ASP A 58 -12.95 1.56 11.95
N ALA A 59 -14.24 1.69 12.23
CA ALA A 59 -15.26 0.69 11.83
C ALA A 59 -15.32 0.45 10.31
N GLN A 60 -14.96 1.45 9.51
CA GLN A 60 -14.94 1.38 8.04
C GLN A 60 -13.57 1.03 7.45
N TRP A 61 -12.54 0.78 8.26
CA TRP A 61 -11.17 0.56 7.77
C TRP A 61 -11.07 -0.52 6.70
N LEU A 62 -11.66 -1.69 6.94
CA LEU A 62 -11.60 -2.76 5.94
C LEU A 62 -12.38 -2.40 4.66
N GLN A 63 -13.40 -1.54 4.77
CA GLN A 63 -14.20 -1.08 3.63
C GLN A 63 -13.43 -0.09 2.75
N CYS A 64 -12.48 0.67 3.30
CA CYS A 64 -11.63 1.58 2.52
C CYS A 64 -10.49 0.87 1.78
N ILE A 65 -10.23 -0.41 2.10
CA ILE A 65 -9.19 -1.21 1.44
C ILE A 65 -9.81 -2.09 0.36
N GLU A 66 -9.28 -1.95 -0.86
CA GLU A 66 -9.67 -2.74 -2.03
C GLU A 66 -9.32 -4.24 -1.85
N GLU A 67 -10.23 -5.12 -2.26
CA GLU A 67 -10.14 -6.56 -1.96
C GLU A 67 -8.82 -7.20 -2.42
N GLY A 68 -8.35 -6.84 -3.62
CA GLY A 68 -7.15 -7.42 -4.21
C GLY A 68 -5.85 -7.12 -3.45
N VAL A 69 -5.79 -6.06 -2.65
CA VAL A 69 -4.58 -5.65 -1.91
C VAL A 69 -4.66 -5.97 -0.41
N ARG A 70 -5.84 -6.33 0.10
CA ARG A 70 -6.05 -6.68 1.53
C ARG A 70 -5.04 -7.68 2.09
N PRO A 71 -4.59 -8.75 1.39
CA PRO A 71 -3.60 -9.67 1.94
C PRO A 71 -2.28 -8.97 2.31
N LEU A 72 -1.81 -8.05 1.46
CA LEU A 72 -0.57 -7.29 1.71
C LEU A 72 -0.75 -6.32 2.89
N VAL A 73 -1.85 -5.58 2.92
CA VAL A 73 -2.16 -4.65 4.01
C VAL A 73 -2.24 -5.40 5.34
N ARG A 74 -2.95 -6.53 5.39
CA ARG A 74 -3.06 -7.36 6.59
C ARG A 74 -1.72 -7.92 7.05
N ALA A 75 -0.88 -8.37 6.11
CA ALA A 75 0.46 -8.86 6.45
C ALA A 75 1.30 -7.75 7.07
N ALA A 76 1.33 -6.55 6.47
CA ALA A 76 2.04 -5.39 7.02
C ALA A 76 1.51 -4.98 8.40
N VAL A 77 0.18 -4.83 8.55
CA VAL A 77 -0.44 -4.50 9.84
C VAL A 77 -0.17 -5.57 10.90
N GLY A 78 -0.15 -6.85 10.52
CA GLY A 78 0.17 -7.97 11.42
C GLY A 78 1.59 -7.91 11.98
N ARG A 79 2.52 -7.22 11.29
CA ARG A 79 3.88 -6.91 11.79
C ARG A 79 3.93 -5.69 12.70
N GLY A 80 2.83 -4.97 12.85
CA GLY A 80 2.76 -3.69 13.53
C GLY A 80 3.20 -2.50 12.65
N TRP A 81 3.29 -2.67 11.33
CA TRP A 81 3.61 -1.57 10.42
C TRP A 81 2.39 -0.69 10.16
N VAL A 82 2.64 0.61 9.91
CA VAL A 82 1.62 1.56 9.45
C VAL A 82 1.59 1.54 7.92
N THR A 83 0.41 1.35 7.33
CA THR A 83 0.23 1.49 5.87
C THR A 83 -0.49 2.80 5.56
N TYR A 84 0.07 3.61 4.67
CA TYR A 84 -0.44 4.94 4.34
C TYR A 84 -1.10 5.01 2.94
N ASN A 85 -0.74 4.08 2.05
CA ASN A 85 -1.32 3.94 0.71
C ASN A 85 -1.56 2.45 0.41
N SER A 86 -2.59 2.15 -0.37
CA SER A 86 -2.80 0.82 -0.92
C SER A 86 -3.64 0.88 -2.18
N CYS A 87 -3.24 0.14 -3.21
CA CYS A 87 -3.98 0.01 -4.45
C CYS A 87 -4.04 -1.46 -4.86
N ALA A 88 -5.21 -1.95 -5.25
CA ALA A 88 -5.34 -3.24 -5.91
C ALA A 88 -4.82 -3.17 -7.36
N GLY A 89 -4.52 -2.02 -7.93
CA GLY A 89 -4.16 -1.95 -9.33
C GLY A 89 -5.37 -2.18 -10.23
N HIS A 90 -5.41 -1.43 -11.33
CA HIS A 90 -6.62 -1.23 -12.11
C HIS A 90 -6.28 -0.99 -13.57
N VAL A 91 -7.11 -1.54 -14.46
CA VAL A 91 -7.11 -1.17 -15.88
C VAL A 91 -8.14 -0.08 -16.10
N TYR A 92 -7.70 1.09 -16.53
CA TYR A 92 -8.58 2.21 -16.84
C TYR A 92 -8.96 2.21 -18.32
N ALA A 93 -9.65 1.15 -18.75
CA ALA A 93 -10.18 1.09 -20.11
C ALA A 93 -11.00 2.36 -20.39
N GLU A 94 -10.88 2.92 -21.59
CA GLU A 94 -11.59 4.15 -22.02
C GLU A 94 -11.11 5.45 -21.37
N LEU A 95 -10.10 5.44 -20.50
CA LEU A 95 -9.47 6.65 -19.98
C LEU A 95 -8.03 6.78 -20.49
N PRO A 96 -7.53 8.01 -20.68
CA PRO A 96 -6.12 8.25 -21.04
C PRO A 96 -5.19 8.09 -19.81
N LEU A 97 -5.42 7.05 -19.01
CA LEU A 97 -4.67 6.75 -17.78
C LEU A 97 -3.89 5.45 -17.98
N ARG A 98 -2.68 5.41 -17.42
CA ARG A 98 -1.90 4.17 -17.37
C ARG A 98 -2.53 3.21 -16.37
N PRO A 99 -2.47 1.88 -16.60
CA PRO A 99 -2.87 0.91 -15.59
C PRO A 99 -2.14 1.17 -14.27
N ALA A 100 -2.86 1.07 -13.16
CA ALA A 100 -2.27 1.11 -11.84
C ALA A 100 -1.77 -0.28 -11.47
N CYS A 101 -0.60 -0.34 -10.84
CA CYS A 101 -0.05 -1.56 -10.27
C CYS A 101 -0.67 -1.83 -8.89
N ARG A 102 -0.57 -3.08 -8.43
CA ARG A 102 -0.85 -3.43 -7.05
C ARG A 102 0.27 -2.96 -6.16
N GLU A 103 -0.06 -2.22 -5.11
CA GLU A 103 0.93 -1.65 -4.20
C GLU A 103 0.41 -1.46 -2.78
N ILE A 104 1.33 -1.49 -1.82
CA ILE A 104 1.14 -0.92 -0.49
C ILE A 104 2.27 0.05 -0.17
N GLY A 105 1.94 1.14 0.50
CA GLY A 105 2.91 2.07 1.07
C GLY A 105 3.01 1.87 2.57
N VAL A 106 4.23 1.75 3.08
CA VAL A 106 4.57 1.59 4.50
C VAL A 106 5.23 2.86 5.03
N LEU A 107 4.71 3.35 6.14
CA LEU A 107 5.24 4.49 6.87
C LEU A 107 5.92 3.99 8.16
N PRO A 108 7.26 3.97 8.23
CA PRO A 108 7.96 3.73 9.48
C PRO A 108 7.72 4.89 10.45
N VAL A 109 7.45 4.53 11.70
CA VAL A 109 7.01 5.46 12.74
C VAL A 109 8.09 5.83 13.75
N ASP A 110 9.19 5.09 13.74
CA ASP A 110 10.43 5.30 14.48
C ASP A 110 11.57 4.53 13.80
N ASP A 111 12.79 4.73 14.28
CA ASP A 111 14.01 4.17 13.67
C ASP A 111 14.04 2.64 13.76
N ASP A 112 13.56 2.05 14.86
CA ASP A 112 13.50 0.59 15.03
C ASP A 112 12.55 -0.05 14.00
N VAL A 113 11.38 0.56 13.78
CA VAL A 113 10.45 0.11 12.73
C VAL A 113 11.04 0.38 11.34
N ALA A 114 11.76 1.47 11.14
CA ALA A 114 12.41 1.76 9.86
C ALA A 114 13.46 0.72 9.48
N ASP A 115 14.26 0.28 10.45
CA ASP A 115 15.24 -0.79 10.25
C ASP A 115 14.58 -2.15 10.00
N ASP A 116 13.53 -2.51 10.76
CA ASP A 116 12.77 -3.75 10.51
C ASP A 116 12.13 -3.76 9.11
N VAL A 117 11.51 -2.65 8.70
CA VAL A 117 10.93 -2.49 7.35
C VAL A 117 12.01 -2.67 6.30
N ARG A 118 13.12 -1.94 6.41
CA ARG A 118 14.20 -2.00 5.42
C ARG A 118 14.81 -3.40 5.33
N GLU A 119 15.13 -4.03 6.46
CA GLU A 119 15.71 -5.37 6.46
C GLU A 119 14.74 -6.41 5.87
N THR A 120 13.48 -6.35 6.28
CA THR A 120 12.44 -7.28 5.80
C THR A 120 12.24 -7.13 4.29
N LEU A 121 12.16 -5.90 3.77
CA LEU A 121 11.95 -5.66 2.34
C LEU A 121 13.18 -6.04 1.49
N VAL A 122 14.40 -5.83 2.00
CA VAL A 122 15.63 -6.32 1.34
C VAL A 122 15.64 -7.86 1.29
N ARG A 123 15.29 -8.51 2.41
CA ARG A 123 15.21 -9.98 2.47
C ARG A 123 14.14 -10.53 1.53
N LEU A 124 12.99 -9.86 1.47
CA LEU A 124 11.91 -10.20 0.55
C LEU A 124 12.39 -10.14 -0.91
N ALA A 125 13.02 -9.03 -1.32
CA ALA A 125 13.56 -8.85 -2.67
C ALA A 125 14.59 -9.93 -3.02
N ARG A 126 15.57 -10.17 -2.13
CA ARG A 126 16.58 -11.23 -2.33
C ARG A 126 15.97 -12.61 -2.44
N THR A 127 14.97 -12.93 -1.62
CA THR A 127 14.34 -14.26 -1.66
C THR A 127 13.65 -14.50 -3.01
N VAL A 128 13.05 -13.47 -3.60
CA VAL A 128 12.46 -13.54 -4.95
C VAL A 128 13.56 -13.68 -6.01
N GLU A 129 14.65 -12.91 -5.90
CA GLU A 129 15.82 -13.00 -6.81
C GLU A 129 16.50 -14.37 -6.76
N ASP A 130 16.65 -14.96 -5.57
CA ASP A 130 17.34 -16.24 -5.32
C ASP A 130 16.52 -17.48 -5.71
N GLY A 131 15.30 -17.29 -6.23
CA GLY A 131 14.53 -18.35 -6.88
C GLY A 131 13.18 -18.68 -6.26
N GLN A 132 12.70 -17.94 -5.26
CA GLN A 132 11.27 -17.99 -4.90
C GLN A 132 10.46 -17.42 -6.07
N ARG A 133 9.80 -18.29 -6.82
CA ARG A 133 9.15 -17.89 -8.07
C ARG A 133 7.83 -17.18 -7.81
N LEU A 134 7.82 -15.89 -8.10
CA LEU A 134 6.60 -15.21 -8.48
C LEU A 134 6.14 -15.70 -9.88
N PRO A 135 4.86 -15.57 -10.21
CA PRO A 135 4.41 -15.74 -11.58
C PRO A 135 5.24 -14.90 -12.56
N ALA A 136 5.60 -15.48 -13.72
CA ALA A 136 6.51 -14.84 -14.69
C ALA A 136 6.00 -13.54 -15.34
N ALA A 137 4.77 -13.14 -15.04
CA ALA A 137 4.15 -11.90 -15.49
C ALA A 137 4.26 -10.76 -14.45
N VAL A 138 4.82 -11.03 -13.27
CA VAL A 138 4.87 -10.10 -12.14
C VAL A 138 6.30 -9.92 -11.65
N ASP A 139 6.75 -8.67 -11.59
CA ASP A 139 7.98 -8.27 -10.93
C ASP A 139 7.66 -7.64 -9.57
N LEU A 140 8.45 -7.99 -8.55
CA LEU A 140 8.44 -7.29 -7.28
C LEU A 140 9.37 -6.09 -7.35
N GLN A 141 8.86 -4.92 -6.98
CA GLN A 141 9.65 -3.70 -6.83
C GLN A 141 9.48 -3.16 -5.42
N VAL A 142 10.58 -2.71 -4.84
CA VAL A 142 10.60 -2.01 -3.55
C VAL A 142 11.20 -0.63 -3.77
N TRP A 143 10.45 0.39 -3.41
CA TRP A 143 10.85 1.79 -3.58
C TRP A 143 10.98 2.46 -2.22
N ARG A 144 11.96 3.35 -2.07
CA ARG A 144 11.98 4.35 -1.01
C ARG A 144 11.50 5.66 -1.61
N ASN A 145 10.57 6.33 -0.93
CA ASN A 145 9.96 7.58 -1.39
C ASN A 145 9.78 8.56 -0.22
N GLY A 146 9.30 9.76 -0.52
CA GLY A 146 8.93 10.76 0.48
C GLY A 146 7.42 10.95 0.56
N LEU A 147 6.85 10.89 1.77
CA LEU A 147 5.48 11.30 2.08
C LEU A 147 5.51 12.69 2.72
N ARG A 148 4.88 13.67 2.07
CA ARG A 148 4.82 15.04 2.60
C ARG A 148 3.60 15.21 3.51
N CYS A 149 3.84 15.64 4.73
CA CYS A 149 2.80 16.06 5.67
C CYS A 149 2.42 17.51 5.39
N LEU A 150 1.16 17.76 5.01
CA LEU A 150 0.69 19.11 4.68
C LEU A 150 0.59 20.01 5.92
N ALA A 151 0.17 19.48 7.06
CA ALA A 151 0.02 20.22 8.31
C ALA A 151 1.36 20.75 8.86
N SER A 152 2.42 19.94 8.77
CA SER A 152 3.74 20.30 9.32
C SER A 152 4.75 20.77 8.27
N GLY A 153 4.48 20.54 6.98
CA GLY A 153 5.43 20.77 5.88
C GLY A 153 6.61 19.79 5.81
N ARG A 154 6.71 18.84 6.75
CA ARG A 154 7.80 17.84 6.80
C ARG A 154 7.58 16.73 5.76
N THR A 155 8.68 16.13 5.31
CA THR A 155 8.67 14.90 4.51
C THR A 155 9.15 13.73 5.36
N PHE A 156 8.45 12.62 5.28
CA PHE A 156 8.75 11.36 5.96
C PHE A 156 9.24 10.34 4.93
N ASP A 157 10.26 9.57 5.28
CA ASP A 157 10.66 8.42 4.47
C ASP A 157 9.57 7.36 4.52
N VAL A 158 9.20 6.85 3.36
CA VAL A 158 8.23 5.76 3.20
C VAL A 158 8.76 4.71 2.24
N TYR A 159 8.22 3.50 2.34
CA TYR A 159 8.60 2.37 1.50
C TYR A 159 7.38 1.81 0.78
N ASP A 160 7.45 1.73 -0.55
CA ASP A 160 6.37 1.19 -1.36
C ASP A 160 6.76 -0.21 -1.85
N VAL A 161 5.88 -1.19 -1.63
CA VAL A 161 5.98 -2.54 -2.17
C VAL A 161 5.02 -2.64 -3.33
N VAL A 162 5.57 -2.75 -4.54
CA VAL A 162 4.80 -2.72 -5.79
C VAL A 162 4.97 -4.05 -6.52
N LEU A 163 3.84 -4.64 -6.92
CA LEU A 163 3.82 -5.76 -7.87
C LEU A 163 3.54 -5.17 -9.25
N ALA A 164 4.54 -5.14 -10.11
CA ALA A 164 4.47 -4.51 -11.42
C ALA A 164 4.42 -5.55 -12.55
N PRO A 165 3.91 -5.21 -13.75
CA PRO A 165 4.05 -6.06 -14.92
C PRO A 165 5.52 -6.32 -15.24
N ALA A 166 5.88 -7.58 -15.43
CA ALA A 166 7.23 -7.95 -15.80
C ALA A 166 7.60 -7.50 -17.21
N ALA A 167 8.87 -7.23 -17.45
CA ALA A 167 9.36 -6.75 -18.75
C ALA A 167 8.97 -7.71 -19.89
N GLY A 168 8.39 -7.17 -20.96
CA GLY A 168 7.97 -7.94 -22.14
C GLY A 168 6.68 -8.76 -21.95
N ARG A 169 5.97 -8.60 -20.84
CA ARG A 169 4.67 -9.25 -20.57
C ARG A 169 3.51 -8.30 -20.83
N SER A 170 2.35 -8.86 -21.20
CA SER A 170 1.17 -8.05 -21.40
C SER A 170 0.55 -7.62 -20.06
N VAL A 171 -0.24 -6.54 -20.10
CA VAL A 171 -1.01 -6.09 -18.94
C VAL A 171 -2.03 -7.16 -18.51
N ASP A 172 -2.61 -7.87 -19.47
CA ASP A 172 -3.58 -8.94 -19.19
C ASP A 172 -2.91 -10.13 -18.46
N ASP A 173 -1.72 -10.55 -18.89
CA ASP A 173 -0.95 -11.60 -18.20
C ASP A 173 -0.66 -11.20 -16.75
N TYR A 174 -0.30 -9.94 -16.53
CA TYR A 174 -0.06 -9.39 -15.20
C TYR A 174 -1.31 -9.46 -14.32
N PHE A 175 -2.47 -8.99 -14.80
CA PHE A 175 -3.70 -8.98 -14.01
C PHE A 175 -4.27 -10.39 -13.76
N GLN A 176 -4.00 -11.36 -14.64
CA GLN A 176 -4.31 -12.77 -14.39
C GLN A 176 -3.42 -13.38 -13.30
N ALA A 177 -2.19 -12.90 -13.15
CA ALA A 177 -1.19 -13.48 -12.26
C ALA A 177 -1.00 -12.74 -10.92
N VAL A 178 -1.37 -11.46 -10.83
CA VAL A 178 -1.08 -10.60 -9.67
C VAL A 178 -1.73 -11.11 -8.38
N GLY A 179 -2.86 -11.82 -8.46
CA GLY A 179 -3.52 -12.44 -7.31
C GLY A 179 -2.60 -13.45 -6.60
N ASP A 180 -2.00 -14.36 -7.36
CA ASP A 180 -1.10 -15.38 -6.83
C ASP A 180 0.18 -14.74 -6.27
N ALA A 181 0.76 -13.77 -7.00
CA ALA A 181 1.91 -13.01 -6.53
C ALA A 181 1.61 -12.27 -5.20
N THR A 182 0.42 -11.67 -5.08
CA THR A 182 -0.04 -11.00 -3.85
C THR A 182 -0.07 -11.98 -2.69
N ALA A 183 -0.63 -13.17 -2.89
CA ALA A 183 -0.71 -14.19 -1.84
C ALA A 183 0.68 -14.66 -1.40
N THR A 184 1.60 -14.88 -2.35
CA THR A 184 2.99 -15.26 -2.06
C THR A 184 3.70 -14.19 -1.24
N ILE A 185 3.66 -12.92 -1.68
CA ILE A 185 4.36 -11.83 -0.98
C ILE A 185 3.74 -11.56 0.39
N ALA A 186 2.41 -11.58 0.51
CA ALA A 186 1.74 -11.44 1.80
C ALA A 186 2.16 -12.55 2.78
N SER A 187 2.27 -13.80 2.31
CA SER A 187 2.73 -14.91 3.14
C SER A 187 4.18 -14.71 3.59
N MET A 188 5.08 -14.23 2.74
CA MET A 188 6.48 -13.99 3.09
C MET A 188 6.62 -12.85 4.11
N LEU A 189 5.84 -11.78 3.94
CA LEU A 189 5.79 -10.67 4.90
C LEU A 189 5.28 -11.15 6.27
N ALA A 190 4.32 -12.06 6.29
CA ALA A 190 3.77 -12.60 7.53
C ALA A 190 4.71 -13.58 8.27
N THR A 191 5.55 -14.33 7.55
CA THR A 191 6.43 -15.37 8.15
C THR A 191 7.81 -14.87 8.55
N THR A 192 8.26 -13.72 8.05
CA THR A 192 9.56 -13.15 8.40
C THR A 192 9.51 -12.66 9.86
N HIS A 193 9.87 -13.47 10.85
CA HIS A 193 9.80 -13.04 12.25
C HIS A 193 10.60 -11.74 12.50
N ARG A 194 10.06 -10.85 13.35
CA ARG A 194 10.84 -9.80 14.01
C ARG A 194 11.88 -10.50 14.87
N PRO A 195 13.20 -10.28 14.68
CA PRO A 195 14.18 -10.73 15.66
C PRO A 195 13.80 -10.09 17.00
N THR A 196 13.58 -10.91 18.02
CA THR A 196 13.38 -10.47 19.41
C THR A 196 14.66 -9.90 19.99
#